data_AF-U2R8U3-F1
#
_entry.id   AF-U2R8U3-F1
#
_cell.length_a   1.000
_cell.length_b   1.000
_cell.length_c   1.000
_cell.angle_alpha   90.00
_cell.angle_beta   90.00
_cell.angle_gamma   90.00
#
_symmetry.space_group_name_H-M   'P 1'
#
loop_
_entity.id
_entity.type
_entity.pdbx_description
1 polymer ?
#
loop_
_entity_poly.entity_id
_entity_poly.type
_entity_poly.pdbx_seq_one_letter_code
_entity_poly.pdbx_strand_id
1 'polypeptide(L)'
;MIRKDCEPLAICNQAKYNEEKKEAISMARTANVFARVEPEVKEQAEQVLDRLGIPMSNAVGMFLRQIVLQRGIPFEIKLPAYEEPVAYGSLTKEQFNAEIEKGMEDIRAGRVYSADEVEAEMKQKFGI
;
A
#
# COMPACT_ATOMS: atom_id res chain seq x y z
N MET A 1 -4.90 63.00 -29.38
CA MET A 1 -6.04 62.69 -28.48
C MET A 1 -7.03 61.92 -29.33
N ILE A 2 -7.38 60.66 -29.10
CA ILE A 2 -7.60 59.93 -27.86
C ILE A 2 -7.24 58.46 -28.13
N ARG A 3 -6.39 57.85 -27.28
CA ARG A 3 -6.23 56.40 -27.22
C ARG A 3 -7.59 55.79 -26.87
N LYS A 4 -8.11 54.91 -27.72
CA LYS A 4 -9.22 54.02 -27.33
C LYS A 4 -8.67 52.61 -27.26
N ASP A 5 -8.09 52.32 -26.10
CA ASP A 5 -7.73 50.99 -25.64
C ASP A 5 -9.02 50.14 -25.58
N CYS A 6 -9.36 49.50 -26.70
CA CYS A 6 -10.53 48.63 -26.84
C CYS A 6 -10.10 47.19 -27.15
N GLU A 7 -9.10 46.71 -26.41
CA GLU A 7 -8.68 45.30 -26.39
C GLU A 7 -8.93 44.54 -25.05
N PRO A 8 -9.38 45.13 -23.90
CA PRO A 8 -9.55 44.32 -22.69
C PRO A 8 -10.80 43.43 -22.68
N LEU A 9 -11.88 43.81 -23.37
CA LEU A 9 -13.19 43.16 -23.18
C LEU A 9 -13.29 41.76 -23.80
N ALA A 10 -12.61 41.49 -24.91
CA ALA A 10 -12.61 40.18 -25.55
C ALA A 10 -11.81 39.13 -24.76
N ILE A 11 -10.67 39.52 -24.18
CA ILE A 11 -9.80 38.64 -23.40
C ILE A 11 -10.44 38.30 -22.04
N CYS A 12 -11.10 39.27 -21.40
CA CYS A 12 -11.81 39.04 -20.15
C CYS A 12 -12.98 38.05 -20.30
N ASN A 13 -13.73 38.09 -21.40
CA ASN A 13 -14.81 37.13 -21.66
C ASN A 13 -14.30 35.71 -21.95
N GLN A 14 -13.17 35.58 -22.65
CA GLN A 14 -12.57 34.28 -22.93
C GLN A 14 -12.03 33.61 -21.66
N ALA A 15 -11.42 34.39 -20.75
CA ALA A 15 -10.93 33.90 -19.47
C ALA A 15 -12.07 33.43 -18.56
N LYS A 16 -13.13 34.25 -18.43
CA LYS A 16 -14.36 33.90 -17.68
C LYS A 16 -14.99 32.60 -18.19
N TYR A 17 -15.13 32.47 -19.51
CA TYR A 17 -15.68 31.27 -20.14
C TYR A 17 -14.83 30.01 -19.90
N ASN A 18 -13.50 30.16 -19.92
CA ASN A 18 -12.58 29.04 -19.69
C ASN A 18 -12.52 28.61 -18.22
N GLU A 19 -12.74 29.53 -17.29
CA GLU A 19 -12.76 29.30 -15.85
C GLU A 19 -14.06 28.63 -15.41
N GLU A 20 -15.21 29.14 -15.86
CA GLU A 20 -16.53 28.52 -15.67
C GLU A 20 -16.61 27.12 -16.31
N LYS A 21 -16.02 26.95 -17.50
CA LYS A 21 -15.90 25.63 -18.14
C LYS A 21 -15.00 24.70 -17.35
N LYS A 22 -13.94 25.19 -16.71
CA LYS A 22 -13.05 24.39 -15.84
C LYS A 22 -13.76 23.93 -14.57
N GLU A 23 -14.57 24.79 -13.96
CA GLU A 23 -15.39 24.47 -12.79
C GLU A 23 -16.54 23.50 -13.13
N ALA A 24 -17.23 23.70 -14.25
CA ALA A 24 -18.24 22.75 -14.74
C ALA A 24 -17.64 21.38 -15.07
N ILE A 25 -16.40 21.37 -15.54
CA ILE A 25 -15.63 20.16 -15.84
C ILE A 25 -15.13 19.45 -14.57
N SER A 26 -14.79 20.18 -13.50
CA SER A 26 -14.31 19.56 -12.25
C SER A 26 -15.45 18.90 -11.47
N MET A 27 -16.68 19.42 -11.59
CA MET A 27 -17.86 18.92 -10.88
C MET A 27 -18.55 17.71 -11.56
N ALA A 28 -18.26 17.44 -12.84
CA ALA A 28 -18.95 16.42 -13.64
C ALA A 28 -18.05 15.28 -14.18
N ARG A 29 -16.75 15.24 -13.83
CA ARG A 29 -15.83 14.21 -14.32
C ARG A 29 -15.88 12.95 -13.46
N THR A 30 -16.95 12.18 -13.60
CA THR A 30 -16.93 10.77 -13.20
C THR A 30 -16.14 9.98 -14.25
N ALA A 31 -15.09 9.27 -13.83
CA ALA A 31 -14.37 8.34 -14.69
C ALA A 31 -14.73 6.90 -14.29
N ASN A 32 -14.97 6.05 -15.29
CA ASN A 32 -15.26 4.64 -15.06
C ASN A 32 -13.95 3.88 -14.82
N VAL A 33 -13.91 3.07 -13.76
CA VAL A 33 -12.77 2.21 -13.41
C VAL A 33 -13.20 0.76 -13.55
N PHE A 34 -12.47 -0.02 -14.36
CA PHE A 34 -12.69 -1.45 -14.51
C PHE A 34 -11.47 -2.20 -13.99
N ALA A 35 -11.69 -3.13 -13.06
CA ALA A 35 -10.67 -4.01 -12.51
C ALA A 35 -11.13 -5.47 -12.64
N ARG A 36 -10.20 -6.36 -13.00
CA ARG A 36 -10.45 -7.80 -12.94
C ARG A 36 -10.12 -8.27 -11.53
N VAL A 37 -11.06 -8.98 -10.93
CA VAL A 37 -10.95 -9.57 -9.59
C VAL A 37 -11.52 -10.97 -9.63
N GLU A 38 -10.99 -11.85 -8.80
CA GLU A 38 -11.56 -13.19 -8.61
C GLU A 38 -12.95 -13.06 -7.97
N PRO A 39 -13.92 -13.90 -8.39
CA PRO A 39 -15.29 -13.80 -7.89
C PRO A 39 -15.39 -14.05 -6.38
N GLU A 40 -14.60 -14.97 -5.85
CA GLU A 40 -14.55 -15.30 -4.41
C GLU A 40 -14.06 -14.10 -3.59
N VAL A 41 -12.98 -13.45 -4.03
CA VAL A 41 -12.42 -12.26 -3.36
C VAL A 41 -13.41 -11.10 -3.39
N LYS A 42 -14.12 -10.92 -4.51
CA LYS A 42 -15.17 -9.88 -4.63
C LYS A 42 -16.27 -10.10 -3.60
N GLU A 43 -16.79 -11.33 -3.50
CA GLU A 43 -17.88 -11.65 -2.57
C GLU A 43 -17.45 -11.45 -1.12
N GLN A 44 -16.24 -11.90 -0.74
CA GLN A 44 -15.70 -11.69 0.60
C GLN A 44 -15.54 -10.20 0.93
N ALA A 45 -15.01 -9.41 -0.01
CA ALA A 45 -14.85 -7.97 0.18
C ALA A 45 -16.22 -7.27 0.34
N GLU A 46 -17.22 -7.67 -0.44
CA GLU A 46 -18.59 -7.13 -0.37
C GLU A 46 -19.22 -7.41 1.00
N GLN A 47 -19.10 -8.64 1.51
CA GLN A 47 -19.59 -9.00 2.85
C GLN A 47 -18.97 -8.15 3.98
N VAL A 48 -17.68 -7.83 3.88
CA VAL A 48 -16.99 -6.99 4.88
C VAL A 48 -17.44 -5.53 4.75
N LEU A 49 -17.52 -5.01 3.53
CA LEU A 49 -17.92 -3.65 3.25
C LEU A 49 -19.39 -3.37 3.60
N ASP A 50 -20.28 -4.36 3.40
CA ASP A 50 -21.69 -4.28 3.77
C ASP A 50 -21.88 -4.15 5.28
N ARG A 51 -21.06 -4.83 6.08
CA ARG A 51 -21.06 -4.68 7.55
C ARG A 51 -20.64 -3.27 7.98
N LEU A 52 -19.81 -2.60 7.17
CA LEU A 52 -19.40 -1.21 7.38
C LEU A 52 -20.40 -0.21 6.77
N GLY A 53 -21.41 -0.67 6.02
CA GLY A 53 -22.36 0.18 5.32
C GLY A 53 -21.75 0.97 4.15
N ILE A 54 -20.64 0.47 3.58
CA ILE A 54 -19.91 1.15 2.51
C ILE A 54 -20.10 0.35 1.21
N PRO A 55 -20.65 0.92 0.14
CA PRO A 55 -20.74 0.20 -1.13
C PRO A 55 -19.35 0.04 -1.78
N MET A 56 -19.17 -1.05 -2.53
CA MET A 56 -17.91 -1.41 -3.20
C MET A 56 -17.29 -0.24 -4.01
N SER A 57 -18.12 0.49 -4.76
CA SER A 57 -17.67 1.63 -5.58
C SER A 57 -17.10 2.78 -4.74
N ASN A 58 -17.68 3.03 -3.56
CA ASN A 58 -17.18 4.06 -2.65
C ASN A 58 -15.87 3.62 -1.99
N ALA A 59 -15.73 2.34 -1.64
CA ALA A 59 -14.47 1.79 -1.13
C ALA A 59 -13.31 1.96 -2.14
N VAL A 60 -13.54 1.67 -3.41
CA VAL A 60 -12.57 1.92 -4.49
C VAL A 60 -12.24 3.41 -4.59
N GLY A 61 -13.24 4.29 -4.50
CA GLY A 61 -13.02 5.74 -4.47
C GLY A 61 -12.19 6.21 -3.28
N MET A 62 -12.42 5.65 -2.09
CA MET A 62 -11.65 5.93 -0.88
C MET A 62 -10.20 5.47 -1.03
N PHE A 63 -9.98 4.29 -1.58
CA PHE A 63 -8.64 3.76 -1.86
C PHE A 63 -7.85 4.70 -2.80
N LEU A 64 -8.45 5.14 -3.90
CA LEU A 64 -7.82 6.07 -4.83
C LEU A 64 -7.49 7.42 -4.17
N ARG A 65 -8.41 7.95 -3.34
CA ARG A 65 -8.15 9.18 -2.56
C ARG A 65 -6.97 9.00 -1.60
N GLN A 66 -6.87 7.85 -0.96
CA GLN A 66 -5.78 7.57 -0.03
C GLN A 66 -4.42 7.52 -0.74
N ILE A 67 -4.36 6.92 -1.94
CA ILE A 67 -3.14 6.92 -2.76
C ILE A 67 -2.70 8.35 -3.09
N VAL A 68 -3.65 9.21 -3.49
CA VAL A 68 -3.35 10.61 -3.83
C VAL A 68 -2.86 11.37 -2.61
N LEU A 69 -3.50 11.18 -1.45
CA LEU A 69 -3.16 11.87 -0.20
C LEU A 69 -1.77 11.48 0.32
N GLN A 70 -1.47 10.18 0.33
CA GLN A 70 -0.21 9.65 0.87
C GLN A 70 0.93 9.65 -0.15
N ARG A 71 0.63 9.86 -1.44
CA ARG A 71 1.58 9.67 -2.55
C ARG A 71 2.24 8.28 -2.52
N GLY A 72 1.46 7.26 -2.14
CA GLY A 72 1.94 5.90 -1.90
C GLY A 72 0.79 4.91 -1.80
N ILE A 73 1.12 3.63 -1.61
CA ILE A 73 0.10 2.59 -1.42
C ILE A 73 -0.31 2.56 0.06
N PRO A 74 -1.62 2.62 0.37
CA PRO A 74 -2.13 2.80 1.72
C PRO A 74 -2.21 1.50 2.55
N PHE A 75 -1.35 0.55 2.22
CA PHE A 75 -1.16 -0.69 2.95
C PHE A 75 0.29 -1.12 2.81
N GLU A 76 0.78 -1.88 3.79
CA GLU A 76 2.15 -2.35 3.81
C GLU A 76 2.33 -3.45 2.75
N ILE A 77 3.22 -3.24 1.79
CA ILE A 77 3.54 -4.23 0.76
C ILE A 77 4.63 -5.13 1.33
N LYS A 78 4.23 -6.19 2.01
CA LYS A 78 5.14 -7.26 2.41
C LYS A 78 5.16 -8.31 1.31
N LEU A 79 6.36 -8.73 0.91
CA LEU A 79 6.48 -10.06 0.34
C LEU A 79 6.03 -11.04 1.44
N PRO A 80 5.29 -12.13 1.12
CA PRO A 80 5.12 -13.20 2.09
C PRO A 80 6.53 -13.53 2.58
N ALA A 81 6.74 -13.45 3.89
CA ALA A 81 8.05 -13.64 4.48
C ALA A 81 8.54 -15.02 4.05
N TYR A 82 9.31 -15.08 2.97
CA TYR A 82 10.37 -16.05 2.89
C TYR A 82 11.18 -15.73 4.14
N GLU A 83 11.18 -16.68 5.07
CA GLU A 83 11.81 -16.59 6.37
C GLU A 83 13.29 -16.25 6.18
N GLU A 84 13.58 -14.96 6.01
CA GLU A 84 14.94 -14.47 6.07
C GLU A 84 15.40 -14.77 7.50
N PRO A 85 16.53 -15.47 7.68
CA PRO A 85 17.03 -15.80 9.00
C PRO A 85 17.13 -14.52 9.80
N VAL A 86 16.54 -14.55 11.00
CA VAL A 86 16.39 -13.37 11.88
C VAL A 86 17.74 -12.68 12.03
N ALA A 87 17.91 -11.55 11.34
CA ALA A 87 19.16 -10.81 11.40
C ALA A 87 19.32 -10.23 12.81
N TYR A 88 20.45 -10.55 13.45
CA TYR A 88 20.80 -10.10 14.80
C TYR A 88 20.62 -8.58 15.02
N GLY A 89 20.72 -7.78 13.95
CA GLY A 89 20.58 -6.32 14.01
C GLY A 89 19.15 -5.78 14.16
N SER A 90 18.11 -6.61 14.03
CA SER A 90 16.71 -6.16 14.00
C SER A 90 15.91 -6.52 15.26
N LEU A 91 16.52 -7.20 16.24
CA LEU A 91 15.84 -7.64 17.45
C LEU A 91 15.96 -6.63 18.59
N THR A 92 14.86 -6.43 19.31
CA THR A 92 14.87 -5.77 20.62
C THR A 92 15.52 -6.69 21.66
N LYS A 93 16.04 -6.11 22.76
CA LYS A 93 16.72 -6.89 23.82
C LYS A 93 15.82 -7.97 24.41
N GLU A 94 14.52 -7.70 24.53
CA GLU A 94 13.57 -8.68 25.04
C GLU A 94 13.38 -9.86 24.09
N GLN A 95 13.26 -9.60 22.78
CA GLN A 95 13.08 -10.66 21.78
C GLN A 95 14.34 -11.52 21.63
N PHE A 96 15.52 -10.92 21.73
CA PHE A 96 16.78 -11.66 21.74
C PHE A 96 16.89 -12.59 22.94
N ASN A 97 16.59 -12.10 24.14
CA ASN A 97 16.65 -12.92 25.35
C ASN A 97 15.69 -14.11 25.28
N ALA A 98 14.49 -13.92 24.73
CA ALA A 98 13.52 -15.01 24.55
C ALA A 98 14.01 -16.09 23.57
N GLU A 99 14.69 -15.71 22.49
CA GLU A 99 15.22 -16.67 21.52
C GLU A 99 16.44 -17.44 22.07
N ILE A 100 17.29 -16.78 22.85
CA ILE A 100 18.39 -17.43 23.57
C ILE A 100 17.88 -18.41 24.61
N GLU A 101 16.80 -18.09 25.32
CA GLU A 101 16.19 -18.99 26.30
C GLU A 101 15.68 -20.27 25.64
N LYS A 102 15.02 -20.17 24.48
CA LYS A 102 14.62 -21.35 23.68
C LYS A 102 15.83 -22.19 23.26
N GLY A 103 16.91 -21.56 22.79
CA GLY A 103 18.15 -22.26 22.44
C GLY A 103 18.76 -23.01 23.65
N MET A 104 18.70 -22.42 24.85
CA MET A 104 19.15 -23.08 26.08
C MET A 104 18.27 -24.27 26.47
N GLU A 105 16.97 -24.22 26.17
CA GLU A 105 16.06 -25.36 26.35
C GLU A 105 16.34 -26.48 25.35
N ASP A 106 16.64 -26.17 24.10
CA ASP A 106 17.00 -27.16 23.08
C ASP A 106 18.30 -27.89 23.42
N ILE A 107 19.31 -27.16 23.91
CA ILE A 107 20.56 -27.73 24.44
C ILE A 107 20.26 -28.67 25.62
N ARG A 108 19.41 -28.24 26.56
CA ARG A 108 19.03 -29.04 27.74
C ARG A 108 18.23 -30.29 27.36
N ALA A 109 17.43 -30.21 26.30
CA ALA A 109 16.66 -31.32 25.75
C ALA A 109 17.48 -32.25 24.83
N GLY A 110 18.78 -31.95 24.63
CA GLY A 110 19.67 -32.75 23.78
C GLY A 110 19.40 -32.61 22.28
N ARG A 111 18.60 -31.63 21.87
CA ARG A 111 18.35 -31.29 20.46
C ARG A 111 19.48 -30.39 19.95
N VAL A 112 20.67 -30.95 19.88
CA VAL A 112 21.88 -30.27 19.38
C VAL A 112 22.22 -30.83 18.02
N TYR A 113 22.57 -29.94 17.10
CA TYR A 113 23.06 -30.29 15.77
C TYR A 113 24.55 -30.02 15.71
N SER A 114 25.30 -30.83 14.96
CA SER A 114 26.71 -30.56 14.72
C SER A 114 26.87 -29.34 13.81
N ALA A 115 27.96 -28.60 13.97
CA ALA A 115 28.22 -27.39 13.18
C ALA A 115 28.22 -27.69 11.67
N ASP A 116 28.77 -28.85 11.28
CA ASP A 116 28.87 -29.29 9.89
C ASP A 116 27.49 -29.59 9.27
N GLU A 117 26.55 -30.15 10.04
CA GLU A 117 25.18 -30.42 9.59
C GLU A 117 24.39 -29.12 9.39
N VAL A 118 24.53 -28.18 10.33
CA VAL A 118 23.88 -26.87 10.25
C VAL A 118 24.42 -26.06 9.07
N GLU A 119 25.73 -26.08 8.84
CA GLU A 119 26.36 -25.37 7.73
C GLU A 119 25.88 -25.92 6.38
N ALA A 120 25.80 -27.24 6.23
CA ALA A 120 25.30 -27.88 5.02
C ALA A 120 23.82 -27.51 4.74
N GLU A 121 22.99 -27.48 5.78
CA GLU A 121 21.57 -27.14 5.66
C GLU A 121 21.37 -25.65 5.33
N MET A 122 22.13 -24.76 5.98
CA MET A 122 22.09 -23.32 5.71
C MET A 122 22.51 -23.01 4.27
N LYS A 123 23.56 -23.66 3.78
CA LYS A 123 24.02 -23.52 2.39
C LYS A 123 23.01 -24.05 1.38
N GLN A 124 22.29 -25.12 1.71
CA GLN A 124 21.26 -25.70 0.84
C GLN A 124 20.00 -24.84 0.78
N LYS A 125 19.54 -24.32 1.91
CA LYS A 125 18.26 -23.58 2.01
C LYS A 125 18.39 -22.10 1.67
N PHE A 126 19.52 -21.48 2.04
CA PHE A 126 19.69 -20.03 1.95
C PHE A 126 20.85 -19.60 1.05
N GLY A 127 21.64 -20.54 0.51
CA GLY A 127 22.69 -20.26 -0.47
C GLY A 127 23.87 -19.43 0.08
N ILE A 128 24.02 -19.40 1.41
CA ILE A 128 25.10 -18.73 2.15
C ILE A 128 26.23 -19.70 2.49
#